data_AF-A0A9N8VJU1-F1
#
_entry.id   AF-A0A9N8VJU1-F1
#
_cell.length_a   1.000
_cell.length_b   1.000
_cell.length_c   1.000
_cell.angle_alpha   90.00
_cell.angle_beta   90.00
_cell.angle_gamma   90.00
#
_symmetry.space_group_name_H-M   'P 1'
#
loop_
_entity.id
_entity.type
_entity.pdbx_description
1 polymer ?
#
loop_
_entity_poly.entity_id
_entity_poly.type
_entity_poly.pdbx_seq_one_letter_code
_entity_poly.pdbx_strand_id
1 'polypeptide(L)'
;MESVSGGGITPESNEFGTGPELSPTINSSYGDWIEERAKYIPLRLNTDEKKRLGLLEAALNVSGQELLKNKSFEDNEEFYQTIFEIGRRHKIMNPEKMRDAYGKLVYLLMDSIIPDVKDLLQLNLVIPIKTVYSFLEKRDALKILHHQLIPDAVQEIIPNGKNRPQIDQEIRKKERAIELISNHFSNRIISSEEIKQCLYSIGDNHAYLRSNRDCCIKMLKNLTTYFNPSKIESGYSLAIRSGKGGARLSHDHETQFFYA
;
A
#
# COMPACT_ATOMS: atom_id res chain seq x y z
N MET A 1 -52.61 28.44 -11.46
CA MET A 1 -52.47 28.20 -10.01
C MET A 1 -51.91 26.79 -9.90
N GLU A 2 -50.59 26.67 -9.79
CA GLU A 2 -49.87 25.56 -9.15
C GLU A 2 -48.37 25.85 -9.30
N SER A 3 -47.79 26.16 -8.15
CA SER A 3 -46.38 26.48 -7.90
C SER A 3 -45.60 25.18 -7.71
N VAL A 4 -44.60 24.92 -8.54
CA VAL A 4 -43.61 23.87 -8.28
C VAL A 4 -42.45 24.51 -7.51
N SER A 5 -42.45 24.29 -6.20
CA SER A 5 -41.39 24.69 -5.28
C SER A 5 -40.14 23.85 -5.52
N GLY A 6 -39.03 24.51 -5.87
CA GLY A 6 -37.71 23.89 -5.95
C GLY A 6 -37.24 23.45 -4.55
N GLY A 7 -37.07 22.13 -4.38
CA GLY A 7 -36.43 21.56 -3.20
C GLY A 7 -34.94 21.89 -3.22
N GLY A 8 -34.50 22.71 -2.26
CA GLY A 8 -33.09 22.95 -2.00
C GLY A 8 -32.45 21.67 -1.47
N ILE A 9 -31.48 21.14 -2.22
CA ILE A 9 -30.58 20.11 -1.73
C ILE A 9 -29.55 20.82 -0.86
N THR A 10 -29.72 20.74 0.46
CA THR A 10 -28.64 21.05 1.41
C THR A 10 -27.52 20.04 1.19
N PRO A 11 -26.24 20.47 1.08
CA PRO A 11 -25.15 19.52 1.00
C PRO A 11 -25.03 18.83 2.36
N GLU A 12 -25.47 17.58 2.42
CA GLU A 12 -25.15 16.67 3.52
C GLU A 12 -23.64 16.65 3.69
N SER A 13 -23.22 16.78 4.95
CA SER A 13 -21.85 16.65 5.40
C SER A 13 -21.24 15.38 4.80
N ASN A 14 -20.30 15.60 3.89
CA ASN A 14 -19.54 14.57 3.22
C ASN A 14 -18.60 13.94 4.26
N GLU A 15 -19.11 13.00 5.05
CA GLU A 15 -18.31 12.10 5.88
C GLU A 15 -17.59 11.13 4.95
N PHE A 16 -16.58 11.65 4.25
CA PHE A 16 -15.52 10.83 3.70
C PHE A 16 -14.87 10.11 4.87
N GLY A 17 -15.16 8.82 5.00
CA GLY A 17 -14.48 7.92 5.93
C GLY A 17 -12.98 8.18 5.86
N THR A 18 -12.46 8.79 6.93
CA THR A 18 -11.05 9.12 7.04
C THR A 18 -10.30 7.81 7.04
N GLY A 19 -9.52 7.55 5.98
CA GLY A 19 -8.49 6.52 6.01
C GLY A 19 -7.60 6.70 7.24
N PRO A 20 -6.88 5.65 7.67
CA PRO A 20 -6.16 5.65 8.94
C PRO A 20 -5.28 6.90 9.08
N GLU A 21 -5.59 7.70 10.10
CA GLU A 21 -4.95 8.99 10.40
C GLU A 21 -3.43 8.87 10.38
N LEU A 22 -2.77 9.83 9.72
CA LEU A 22 -1.33 9.83 9.45
C LEU A 22 -0.47 10.27 10.66
N SER A 23 -1.09 10.46 11.82
CA SER A 23 -0.43 10.84 13.07
C SER A 23 -1.14 10.18 14.26
N PRO A 24 -0.43 9.86 15.34
CA PRO A 24 -1.07 9.42 16.57
C PRO A 24 -2.12 10.45 17.00
N THR A 25 -3.32 9.98 17.34
CA THR A 25 -4.34 10.82 17.98
C THR A 25 -3.81 11.36 19.31
N ILE A 26 -4.36 12.47 19.81
CA ILE A 26 -3.88 13.20 21.00
C ILE A 26 -3.76 12.30 22.26
N ASN A 27 -4.42 11.13 22.28
CA ASN A 27 -4.41 10.17 23.39
C ASN A 27 -3.77 8.80 23.10
N SER A 28 -3.23 8.52 21.90
CA SER A 28 -2.65 7.19 21.56
C SER A 28 -1.12 7.22 21.48
N SER A 29 -0.45 6.20 22.01
CA SER A 29 1.01 6.05 21.88
C SER A 29 1.41 5.88 20.41
N TYR A 30 2.64 6.27 20.06
CA TYR A 30 3.21 5.94 18.74
C TYR A 30 3.21 4.42 18.48
N GLY A 31 3.36 3.61 19.53
CA GLY A 31 3.26 2.16 19.47
C GLY A 31 1.88 1.67 19.05
N ASP A 32 0.81 2.23 19.63
CA ASP A 32 -0.57 1.88 19.24
C ASP A 32 -0.84 2.25 17.77
N TRP A 33 -0.38 3.45 17.38
CA TRP A 33 -0.53 3.94 16.01
C TRP A 33 0.16 3.03 14.99
N ILE A 34 1.40 2.58 15.27
CA ILE A 34 2.13 1.73 14.34
C ILE A 34 1.62 0.29 14.35
N GLU A 35 1.14 -0.21 15.48
CA GLU A 35 0.52 -1.54 15.60
C GLU A 35 -0.74 -1.66 14.76
N GLU A 36 -1.64 -0.68 14.85
CA GLU A 36 -2.84 -0.64 14.00
C GLU A 36 -2.47 -0.62 12.51
N ARG A 37 -1.45 0.14 12.13
CA ARG A 37 -0.98 0.19 10.74
C ARG A 37 -0.33 -1.10 10.28
N ALA A 38 0.40 -1.78 11.16
CA ALA A 38 1.07 -3.04 10.84
C ALA A 38 0.11 -4.14 10.38
N LYS A 39 -1.19 -4.04 10.73
CA LYS A 39 -2.26 -4.93 10.24
C LYS A 39 -2.46 -4.85 8.73
N TYR A 40 -2.10 -3.74 8.11
CA TYR A 40 -2.26 -3.49 6.67
C TYR A 40 -0.93 -3.40 5.91
N ILE A 41 0.20 -3.47 6.59
CA ILE A 41 1.53 -3.44 5.96
C ILE A 41 1.92 -4.86 5.55
N PRO A 42 2.04 -5.18 4.25
CA PRO A 42 2.46 -6.49 3.82
C PRO A 42 3.93 -6.73 4.20
N LEU A 43 4.25 -7.95 4.62
CA LEU A 43 5.62 -8.31 4.94
C LEU A 43 6.47 -8.39 3.66
N ARG A 44 7.67 -7.83 3.68
CA ARG A 44 8.65 -7.91 2.59
C ARG A 44 8.91 -9.37 2.20
N LEU A 45 9.20 -9.65 0.93
CA LEU A 45 9.52 -11.01 0.50
C LEU A 45 10.92 -11.44 0.96
N ASN A 46 11.04 -12.64 1.52
CA ASN A 46 12.34 -13.26 1.76
C ASN A 46 12.95 -13.84 0.47
N THR A 47 14.18 -14.35 0.55
CA THR A 47 14.91 -14.87 -0.62
C THR A 47 14.19 -16.02 -1.33
N ASP A 48 13.57 -16.92 -0.59
CA ASP A 48 12.88 -18.07 -1.17
C ASP A 48 11.52 -17.70 -1.76
N GLU A 49 10.80 -16.78 -1.11
CA GLU A 49 9.57 -16.20 -1.65
C GLU A 49 9.83 -15.45 -2.96
N LYS A 50 10.96 -14.75 -3.09
CA LYS A 50 11.36 -14.10 -4.36
C LYS A 50 11.58 -15.11 -5.49
N LYS A 51 12.16 -16.28 -5.21
CA LYS A 51 12.32 -17.35 -6.22
C LYS A 51 10.96 -17.88 -6.68
N ARG A 52 10.03 -18.09 -5.74
CA ARG A 52 8.65 -18.54 -6.02
C ARG A 52 7.85 -17.51 -6.81
N LEU A 53 8.05 -16.22 -6.53
CA LEU A 53 7.48 -15.13 -7.33
C LEU A 53 7.95 -15.22 -8.80
N GLY A 54 9.23 -15.45 -9.04
CA GLY A 54 9.76 -15.62 -10.41
C GLY A 54 9.10 -16.79 -11.15
N LEU A 55 8.85 -17.91 -10.46
CA LEU A 55 8.11 -19.04 -11.01
C LEU A 55 6.66 -18.66 -11.37
N LEU A 56 5.97 -17.93 -10.49
CA LEU A 56 4.62 -17.45 -10.74
C LEU A 56 4.55 -16.53 -11.96
N GLU A 57 5.46 -15.56 -12.05
CA GLU A 57 5.48 -14.63 -13.19
C GLU A 57 5.74 -15.38 -14.50
N ALA A 58 6.66 -16.35 -14.51
CA ALA A 58 6.87 -17.22 -15.66
C ALA A 58 5.61 -18.02 -16.02
N ALA A 59 4.92 -18.59 -15.02
CA ALA A 59 3.70 -19.38 -15.17
C ALA A 59 2.48 -18.57 -15.68
N LEU A 60 2.40 -17.28 -15.32
CA LEU A 60 1.32 -16.39 -15.77
C LEU A 60 1.59 -15.81 -17.18
N ASN A 61 2.86 -15.80 -17.59
CA ASN A 61 3.29 -15.28 -18.90
C ASN A 61 3.35 -16.35 -19.98
N VAL A 62 3.82 -17.56 -19.65
CA VAL A 62 3.72 -18.74 -20.51
C VAL A 62 2.37 -19.37 -20.24
N SER A 63 1.52 -19.56 -21.24
CA SER A 63 0.18 -20.18 -21.10
C SER A 63 0.23 -21.35 -20.11
N GLY A 64 -0.30 -21.16 -18.89
CA GLY A 64 -0.08 -22.01 -17.71
C GLY A 64 -0.56 -23.47 -17.80
N GLN A 65 -0.91 -23.92 -19.00
CA GLN A 65 -1.40 -25.26 -19.29
C GLN A 65 -0.35 -26.36 -19.10
N GLU A 66 0.96 -26.06 -19.17
CA GLU A 66 1.99 -27.10 -18.99
C GLU A 66 2.29 -27.40 -17.52
N LEU A 67 2.11 -26.42 -16.62
CA LEU A 67 2.39 -26.58 -15.19
C LEU A 67 1.32 -27.39 -14.45
N LEU A 68 0.13 -27.54 -15.04
CA LEU A 68 -1.00 -28.30 -14.49
C LEU A 68 -1.01 -29.78 -14.93
N LYS A 69 -0.12 -30.20 -15.83
CA LYS A 69 -0.18 -31.54 -16.44
C LYS A 69 0.28 -32.68 -15.55
N ASN A 70 1.02 -32.41 -14.47
CA ASN A 70 1.62 -33.47 -13.66
C ASN A 70 1.63 -33.08 -12.18
N LYS A 71 0.62 -33.54 -11.42
CA LYS A 71 0.66 -33.98 -10.00
C LYS A 71 -0.77 -34.04 -9.41
N SER A 72 -0.96 -34.86 -8.38
CA SER A 72 -2.14 -34.88 -7.51
C SER A 72 -2.48 -33.46 -7.03
N PHE A 73 -3.72 -33.03 -7.25
CA PHE A 73 -4.17 -31.66 -6.94
C PHE A 73 -4.13 -31.34 -5.43
N GLU A 74 -4.41 -32.35 -4.59
CA GLU A 74 -4.46 -32.25 -3.13
C GLU A 74 -3.09 -31.92 -2.51
N ASP A 75 -1.99 -32.49 -3.04
CA ASP A 75 -0.64 -32.24 -2.52
C ASP A 75 -0.09 -30.83 -2.88
N ASN A 76 -0.78 -30.10 -3.76
CA ASN A 76 -0.32 -28.80 -4.26
C ASN A 76 -1.15 -27.60 -3.76
N GLU A 77 -2.20 -27.81 -2.96
CA GLU A 77 -3.04 -26.71 -2.45
C GLU A 77 -2.22 -25.66 -1.70
N GLU A 78 -1.46 -26.09 -0.69
CA GLU A 78 -0.61 -25.20 0.13
C GLU A 78 0.41 -24.45 -0.75
N PHE A 79 0.96 -25.14 -1.76
CA PHE A 79 1.89 -24.55 -2.71
C PHE A 79 1.23 -23.42 -3.52
N TYR A 80 0.05 -23.67 -4.08
CA TYR A 80 -0.70 -22.67 -4.84
C TYR A 80 -1.13 -21.49 -3.96
N GLN A 81 -1.69 -21.75 -2.78
CA GLN A 81 -2.04 -20.72 -1.81
C GLN A 81 -0.86 -19.82 -1.48
N THR A 82 0.30 -20.42 -1.20
CA THR A 82 1.54 -19.70 -0.90
C THR A 82 2.00 -18.84 -2.07
N ILE A 83 2.00 -19.40 -3.29
CA ILE A 83 2.43 -18.67 -4.48
C ILE A 83 1.49 -17.50 -4.80
N PHE A 84 0.18 -17.71 -4.76
CA PHE A 84 -0.79 -16.66 -5.06
C PHE A 84 -0.84 -15.58 -3.97
N GLU A 85 -0.62 -15.93 -2.71
CA GLU A 85 -0.36 -14.95 -1.63
C GLU A 85 0.88 -14.11 -1.93
N ILE A 86 2.01 -14.74 -2.27
CA ILE A 86 3.25 -14.05 -2.62
C ILE A 86 3.04 -13.06 -3.77
N GLY A 87 2.34 -13.49 -4.84
CA GLY A 87 2.03 -12.62 -5.98
C GLY A 87 1.21 -11.40 -5.60
N ARG A 88 0.13 -11.60 -4.81
CA ARG A 88 -0.70 -10.49 -4.29
C ARG A 88 0.08 -9.56 -3.38
N ARG A 89 0.83 -10.10 -2.43
CA ARG A 89 1.68 -9.32 -1.51
C ARG A 89 2.74 -8.52 -2.26
N HIS A 90 3.39 -9.12 -3.26
CA HIS A 90 4.36 -8.44 -4.10
C HIS A 90 3.74 -7.24 -4.81
N LYS A 91 2.56 -7.43 -5.42
CA LYS A 91 1.82 -6.38 -6.12
C LYS A 91 1.40 -5.25 -5.20
N ILE A 92 0.95 -5.54 -3.98
CA ILE A 92 0.57 -4.50 -3.00
C ILE A 92 1.80 -3.65 -2.64
N MET A 93 2.96 -4.27 -2.41
CA MET A 93 4.19 -3.55 -2.09
C MET A 93 4.81 -2.82 -3.28
N ASN A 94 4.55 -3.28 -4.52
CA ASN A 94 5.15 -2.76 -5.74
C ASN A 94 4.06 -2.57 -6.82
N PRO A 95 3.16 -1.56 -6.67
CA PRO A 95 2.01 -1.42 -7.56
C PRO A 95 2.37 -1.21 -9.03
N GLU A 96 3.59 -0.76 -9.33
CA GLU A 96 4.12 -0.57 -10.67
C GLU A 96 4.50 -1.87 -11.40
N LYS A 97 4.67 -2.99 -10.67
CA LYS A 97 5.08 -4.29 -11.20
C LYS A 97 3.89 -5.18 -11.57
N MET A 98 4.14 -6.29 -12.28
CA MET A 98 3.12 -7.27 -12.73
C MET A 98 1.90 -6.62 -13.41
N ARG A 99 2.09 -5.60 -14.26
CA ARG A 99 0.97 -4.83 -14.87
C ARG A 99 0.01 -5.72 -15.67
N ASP A 100 0.54 -6.65 -16.46
CA ASP A 100 -0.26 -7.51 -17.34
C ASP A 100 -0.62 -8.86 -16.69
N ALA A 101 0.29 -9.43 -15.91
CA ALA A 101 0.14 -10.75 -15.29
C ALA A 101 -0.80 -10.74 -14.07
N TYR A 102 -0.84 -9.64 -13.30
CA TYR A 102 -1.62 -9.59 -12.07
C TYR A 102 -3.12 -9.64 -12.32
N GLY A 103 -3.62 -9.01 -13.38
CA GLY A 103 -5.04 -9.07 -13.75
C GLY A 103 -5.50 -10.51 -14.00
N LYS A 104 -4.69 -11.30 -14.71
CA LYS A 104 -4.94 -12.73 -14.95
C LYS A 104 -4.98 -13.52 -13.64
N LEU A 105 -4.03 -13.25 -12.73
CA LEU A 105 -4.02 -13.86 -11.40
C LEU A 105 -5.29 -13.54 -10.62
N VAL A 106 -5.74 -12.29 -10.62
CA VAL A 106 -6.96 -11.89 -9.91
C VAL A 106 -8.19 -12.57 -10.51
N TYR A 107 -8.32 -12.62 -11.83
CA TYR A 107 -9.41 -13.35 -12.48
C TYR A 107 -9.42 -14.84 -12.14
N LEU A 108 -8.25 -15.50 -12.18
CA LEU A 108 -8.11 -16.89 -11.76
C LEU A 108 -8.61 -17.11 -10.33
N LEU A 109 -8.21 -16.23 -9.39
CA LEU A 109 -8.63 -16.33 -7.99
C LEU A 109 -10.13 -16.05 -7.81
N MET A 110 -10.68 -15.09 -8.56
CA MET A 110 -12.12 -14.80 -8.57
C MET A 110 -12.95 -15.97 -9.08
N ASP A 111 -12.50 -16.64 -10.14
CA ASP A 111 -13.19 -17.82 -10.67
C ASP A 111 -13.08 -19.00 -9.70
N SER A 112 -11.94 -19.15 -9.01
CA SER A 112 -11.71 -20.26 -8.06
C SER A 112 -12.60 -20.24 -6.81
N ILE A 113 -13.24 -19.11 -6.50
CA ILE A 113 -14.14 -18.98 -5.34
C ILE A 113 -15.63 -19.13 -5.72
N ILE A 114 -15.96 -19.26 -7.00
CA ILE A 114 -17.32 -19.53 -7.46
C ILE A 114 -17.76 -20.91 -6.93
N PRO A 115 -18.94 -21.06 -6.31
CA PRO A 115 -19.36 -22.30 -5.66
C PRO A 115 -19.20 -23.55 -6.54
N ASP A 116 -19.72 -23.52 -7.76
CA ASP A 116 -19.66 -24.65 -8.71
C ASP A 116 -18.21 -25.02 -9.08
N VAL A 117 -17.33 -24.02 -9.21
CA VAL A 117 -15.91 -24.22 -9.54
C VAL A 117 -15.14 -24.74 -8.33
N LYS A 118 -15.45 -24.21 -7.15
CA LYS A 118 -14.84 -24.62 -5.88
C LYS A 118 -15.20 -26.07 -5.54
N ASP A 119 -16.45 -26.47 -5.78
CA ASP A 119 -16.91 -27.84 -5.56
C ASP A 119 -16.28 -28.82 -6.56
N LEU A 120 -16.06 -28.37 -7.81
CA LEU A 120 -15.38 -29.14 -8.83
C LEU A 120 -13.88 -29.30 -8.55
N LEU A 121 -13.21 -28.21 -8.17
CA LEU A 121 -11.77 -28.19 -7.91
C LEU A 121 -11.43 -28.83 -6.56
N GLN A 122 -12.33 -28.77 -5.58
CA GLN A 122 -12.12 -29.19 -4.19
C GLN A 122 -10.87 -28.57 -3.54
N LEU A 123 -10.45 -27.39 -4.03
CA LEU A 123 -9.27 -26.67 -3.58
C LEU A 123 -9.65 -25.24 -3.15
N ASN A 124 -9.07 -24.75 -2.06
CA ASN A 124 -9.11 -23.34 -1.72
C ASN A 124 -7.80 -22.66 -2.13
N LEU A 125 -7.82 -21.77 -3.12
CA LEU A 125 -6.61 -21.10 -3.62
C LEU A 125 -6.29 -19.78 -2.89
N VAL A 126 -7.20 -19.31 -2.02
CA VAL A 126 -7.13 -17.97 -1.42
C VAL A 126 -6.89 -18.06 0.08
N ILE A 127 -5.74 -17.53 0.51
CA ILE A 127 -5.40 -17.29 1.93
C ILE A 127 -5.24 -15.80 2.22
N PRO A 128 -5.34 -15.35 3.49
CA PRO A 128 -5.05 -13.97 3.88
C PRO A 128 -3.61 -13.55 3.56
N ILE A 129 -3.41 -12.26 3.27
CA ILE A 129 -2.08 -11.68 3.03
C ILE A 129 -1.26 -11.71 4.32
N LYS A 130 0.01 -12.09 4.20
CA LYS A 130 0.97 -12.05 5.30
C LYS A 130 1.41 -10.62 5.56
N THR A 131 1.00 -10.09 6.70
CA THR A 131 1.30 -8.71 7.14
C THR A 131 2.36 -8.70 8.24
N VAL A 132 2.92 -7.54 8.52
CA VAL A 132 3.87 -7.36 9.63
C VAL A 132 3.23 -7.74 10.96
N TYR A 133 1.99 -7.28 11.20
CA TYR A 133 1.25 -7.62 12.42
C TYR A 133 1.04 -9.14 12.56
N SER A 134 0.42 -9.78 11.56
CA SER A 134 0.14 -11.23 11.62
C SER A 134 1.40 -12.09 11.74
N PHE A 135 2.54 -11.59 11.25
CA PHE A 135 3.83 -12.27 11.38
C PHE A 135 4.41 -12.17 12.80
N LEU A 136 4.32 -10.98 13.42
CA LEU A 136 4.79 -10.72 14.78
C LEU A 136 3.87 -11.35 15.83
N GLU A 137 2.56 -11.29 15.64
CA GLU A 137 1.55 -11.88 16.53
C GLU A 137 1.74 -13.39 16.68
N LYS A 138 1.95 -14.11 15.56
CA LYS A 138 2.23 -15.55 15.56
C LYS A 138 3.51 -15.93 16.33
N ARG A 139 4.39 -14.98 16.61
CA ARG A 139 5.68 -15.17 17.29
C ARG A 139 5.74 -14.50 18.66
N ASP A 140 4.61 -14.00 19.16
CA ASP A 140 4.51 -13.22 20.41
C ASP A 140 5.50 -12.03 20.47
N ALA A 141 5.67 -11.36 19.33
CA ALA A 141 6.68 -10.32 19.12
C ALA A 141 6.09 -8.91 18.89
N LEU A 142 4.80 -8.69 19.16
CA LEU A 142 4.14 -7.40 18.96
C LEU A 142 4.76 -6.27 19.82
N LYS A 143 5.35 -6.61 20.96
CA LYS A 143 6.08 -5.67 21.84
C LYS A 143 7.19 -4.90 21.12
N ILE A 144 7.71 -5.43 20.01
CA ILE A 144 8.69 -4.72 19.17
C ILE A 144 8.14 -3.37 18.71
N LEU A 145 6.86 -3.32 18.32
CA LEU A 145 6.21 -2.12 17.77
C LEU A 145 6.07 -0.99 18.79
N HIS A 146 6.11 -1.32 20.08
CA HIS A 146 6.06 -0.36 21.19
C HIS A 146 7.43 0.06 21.69
N HIS A 147 8.51 -0.41 21.07
CA HIS A 147 9.86 -0.06 21.52
C HIS A 147 10.20 1.41 21.23
N GLN A 148 10.86 2.06 22.19
CA GLN A 148 11.21 3.49 22.13
C GLN A 148 12.01 3.92 20.88
N LEU A 149 12.77 3.00 20.28
CA LEU A 149 13.58 3.26 19.09
C LEU A 149 12.85 2.98 17.76
N ILE A 150 11.58 2.55 17.78
CA ILE A 150 10.83 2.29 16.54
C ILE A 150 10.73 3.52 15.65
N PRO A 151 10.42 4.73 16.16
CA PRO A 151 10.40 5.92 15.31
C PRO A 151 11.69 6.08 14.52
N ASP A 152 12.85 5.92 15.16
CA ASP A 152 14.16 6.01 14.51
C ASP A 152 14.42 4.88 13.51
N ALA A 153 13.95 3.66 13.80
CA ALA A 153 14.16 2.49 12.96
C ALA A 153 13.33 2.53 11.66
N VAL A 154 12.12 3.10 11.71
CA VAL A 154 11.20 3.14 10.55
C VAL A 154 11.15 4.49 9.85
N GLN A 155 11.85 5.50 10.38
CA GLN A 155 11.93 6.83 9.78
C GLN A 155 12.53 6.76 8.37
N GLU A 156 11.95 7.52 7.46
CA GLU A 156 12.50 7.67 6.12
C GLU A 156 13.58 8.75 6.08
N ILE A 157 14.64 8.48 5.33
CA ILE A 157 15.74 9.42 5.12
C ILE A 157 15.41 10.28 3.91
N ILE A 158 15.16 11.57 4.14
CA ILE A 158 14.82 12.53 3.10
C ILE A 158 16.06 13.36 2.76
N PRO A 159 16.64 13.20 1.56
CA PRO A 159 17.86 13.91 1.19
C PRO A 159 17.63 15.40 0.85
N ASN A 160 16.41 15.76 0.46
CA ASN A 160 16.10 17.12 0.00
C ASN A 160 16.32 18.15 1.12
N GLY A 161 17.16 19.15 0.85
CA GLY A 161 17.43 20.25 1.77
C GLY A 161 18.40 19.92 2.91
N LYS A 162 19.10 18.77 2.85
CA LYS A 162 20.08 18.35 3.88
C LYS A 162 21.47 18.21 3.30
N ASN A 163 22.47 18.51 4.12
CA ASN A 163 23.86 18.30 3.77
C ASN A 163 24.24 16.83 3.95
N ARG A 164 25.25 16.36 3.20
CA ARG A 164 25.70 14.96 3.25
C ARG A 164 25.97 14.44 4.68
N PRO A 165 26.63 15.19 5.58
CA PRO A 165 26.87 14.73 6.95
C PRO A 165 25.59 14.52 7.77
N GLN A 166 24.55 15.34 7.54
CA GLN A 166 23.25 15.20 8.22
C GLN A 166 22.53 13.93 7.76
N ILE A 167 22.59 13.65 6.45
CA ILE A 167 22.03 12.42 5.86
C ILE A 167 22.75 11.19 6.44
N ASP A 168 24.08 11.21 6.48
CA ASP A 168 24.87 10.10 7.02
C ASP A 168 24.60 9.89 8.53
N GLN A 169 24.35 10.96 9.29
CA GLN A 169 23.95 10.87 10.70
C GLN A 169 22.58 10.20 10.88
N GLU A 170 21.60 10.55 10.05
CA GLU A 170 20.26 9.92 10.06
C GLU A 170 20.32 8.45 9.67
N ILE A 171 21.10 8.11 8.64
CA ILE A 171 21.37 6.72 8.24
C ILE A 171 21.92 5.93 9.42
N ARG A 172 22.99 6.43 10.06
CA ARG A 172 23.61 5.76 11.21
C ARG A 172 22.65 5.61 12.39
N LYS A 173 21.82 6.62 12.67
CA LYS A 173 20.82 6.57 13.74
C LYS A 173 19.80 5.46 13.48
N LYS A 174 19.29 5.39 12.25
CA LYS A 174 18.34 4.37 11.80
C LYS A 174 18.93 2.96 11.85
N GLU A 175 20.11 2.76 11.27
CA GLU A 175 20.80 1.45 11.25
C GLU A 175 21.06 0.96 12.68
N ARG A 176 21.55 1.84 13.56
CA ARG A 176 21.76 1.53 14.97
C ARG A 176 20.46 1.14 15.68
N ALA A 177 19.38 1.87 15.43
CA ALA A 177 18.07 1.55 16.03
C ALA A 177 17.57 0.17 15.59
N ILE A 178 17.68 -0.14 14.29
CA ILE A 178 17.31 -1.45 13.72
C ILE A 178 18.15 -2.57 14.36
N GLU A 179 19.46 -2.40 14.45
CA GLU A 179 20.35 -3.38 15.06
C GLU A 179 20.02 -3.63 16.54
N LEU A 180 19.86 -2.57 17.33
CA LEU A 180 19.53 -2.68 18.75
C LEU A 180 18.20 -3.40 18.98
N ILE A 181 17.15 -3.04 18.24
CA ILE A 181 15.85 -3.69 18.33
C ILE A 181 15.97 -5.17 17.91
N SER A 182 16.59 -5.43 16.77
CA SER A 182 16.70 -6.79 16.23
C SER A 182 17.47 -7.73 17.17
N ASN A 183 18.54 -7.25 17.81
CA ASN A 183 19.32 -8.05 18.73
C ASN A 183 18.60 -8.25 20.07
N HIS A 184 17.97 -7.20 20.60
CA HIS A 184 17.27 -7.25 21.89
C HIS A 184 16.07 -8.21 21.88
N PHE A 185 15.29 -8.21 20.80
CA PHE A 185 14.07 -9.03 20.70
C PHE A 185 14.29 -10.38 20.01
N SER A 186 15.48 -10.64 19.45
CA SER A 186 15.79 -11.94 18.86
C SER A 186 15.73 -13.05 19.92
N ASN A 187 15.10 -14.16 19.56
CA ASN A 187 14.98 -15.32 20.43
C ASN A 187 14.89 -16.61 19.56
N ARG A 188 14.51 -17.74 20.17
CA ARG A 188 14.40 -19.02 19.45
C ARG A 188 13.23 -19.08 18.45
N ILE A 189 12.24 -18.21 18.60
CA ILE A 189 10.99 -18.15 17.81
C ILE A 189 11.13 -17.16 16.65
N ILE A 190 11.82 -16.03 16.88
CA ILE A 190 12.04 -14.98 15.89
C ILE A 190 13.51 -14.59 15.78
N SER A 191 14.05 -14.68 14.57
CA SER A 191 15.43 -14.31 14.28
C SER A 191 15.61 -12.80 14.13
N SER A 192 16.84 -12.32 14.34
CA SER A 192 17.21 -10.92 14.10
C SER A 192 16.90 -10.48 12.65
N GLU A 193 17.10 -11.38 11.67
CA GLU A 193 16.82 -11.08 10.27
C GLU A 193 15.31 -10.95 9.98
N GLU A 194 14.47 -11.77 10.60
CA GLU A 194 13.01 -11.65 10.50
C GLU A 194 12.50 -10.35 11.14
N ILE A 195 13.10 -9.91 12.25
CA ILE A 195 12.77 -8.61 12.86
C ILE A 195 13.16 -7.47 11.92
N LYS A 196 14.38 -7.52 11.36
CA LYS A 196 14.84 -6.53 10.36
C LYS A 196 13.90 -6.48 9.16
N GLN A 197 13.47 -7.65 8.65
CA GLN A 197 12.50 -7.76 7.57
C GLN A 197 11.19 -7.03 7.90
N CYS A 198 10.67 -7.16 9.13
CA CYS A 198 9.49 -6.43 9.60
C CYS A 198 9.72 -4.91 9.59
N LEU A 199 10.82 -4.45 10.20
CA LEU A 199 11.16 -3.02 10.27
C LEU A 199 11.35 -2.40 8.88
N TYR A 200 12.01 -3.11 7.96
CA TYR A 200 12.15 -2.67 6.57
C TYR A 200 10.80 -2.62 5.86
N SER A 201 9.89 -3.56 6.10
CA SER A 201 8.56 -3.55 5.49
C SER A 201 7.76 -2.30 5.89
N ILE A 202 7.87 -1.89 7.16
CA ILE A 202 7.25 -0.65 7.65
C ILE A 202 7.91 0.58 7.02
N GLY A 203 9.24 0.62 6.99
CA GLY A 203 9.97 1.72 6.36
C GLY A 203 9.66 1.89 4.87
N ASP A 204 9.58 0.79 4.13
CA ASP A 204 9.20 0.77 2.71
C ASP A 204 7.77 1.29 2.53
N ASN A 205 6.84 0.90 3.40
CA ASN A 205 5.47 1.43 3.39
C ASN A 205 5.42 2.94 3.62
N HIS A 206 6.17 3.45 4.60
CA HIS A 206 6.25 4.90 4.85
C HIS A 206 6.79 5.66 3.64
N ALA A 207 7.85 5.15 3.01
CA ALA A 207 8.43 5.75 1.80
C ALA A 207 7.45 5.74 0.62
N TYR A 208 6.72 4.64 0.44
CA TYR A 208 5.69 4.54 -0.58
C TYR A 208 4.56 5.57 -0.34
N LEU A 209 4.03 5.66 0.88
CA LEU A 209 2.96 6.60 1.19
C LEU A 209 3.40 8.06 1.02
N ARG A 210 4.62 8.41 1.47
CA ARG A 210 5.16 9.76 1.31
C ARG A 210 5.32 10.13 -0.15
N SER A 211 5.94 9.27 -0.96
CA SER A 211 6.21 9.58 -2.37
C SER A 211 4.92 9.86 -3.16
N ASN A 212 3.84 9.14 -2.86
CA ASN A 212 2.53 9.36 -3.50
C ASN A 212 1.78 10.56 -2.91
N ARG A 213 1.78 10.72 -1.57
CA ARG A 213 1.08 11.82 -0.88
C ARG A 213 1.72 13.18 -1.17
N ASP A 214 3.04 13.28 -1.07
CA ASP A 214 3.75 14.56 -1.17
C ASP A 214 3.59 15.19 -2.56
N CYS A 215 3.39 14.38 -3.61
CA CYS A 215 3.07 14.86 -4.95
C CYS A 215 1.72 15.59 -4.96
N CYS A 216 0.69 15.00 -4.37
CA CYS A 216 -0.64 15.62 -4.23
C CYS A 216 -0.58 16.89 -3.37
N ILE A 217 0.15 16.86 -2.24
CA ILE A 217 0.31 18.04 -1.36
C ILE A 217 1.01 19.18 -2.11
N LYS A 218 2.06 18.89 -2.88
CA LYS A 218 2.74 19.92 -3.70
C LYS A 218 1.82 20.48 -4.78
N MET A 219 1.02 19.62 -5.43
CA MET A 219 0.04 20.07 -6.43
C MET A 219 -0.98 21.02 -5.79
N LEU A 220 -1.57 20.62 -4.66
CA LEU A 220 -2.51 21.44 -3.91
C LEU A 220 -1.88 22.77 -3.49
N LYS A 221 -0.66 22.74 -2.95
CA LYS A 221 0.06 23.96 -2.55
C LYS A 221 0.27 24.90 -3.74
N ASN A 222 0.69 24.37 -4.89
CA ASN A 222 0.87 25.18 -6.10
C ASN A 222 -0.46 25.77 -6.57
N LEU A 223 -1.53 24.95 -6.57
CA LEU A 223 -2.88 25.38 -6.94
C LEU A 223 -3.35 26.55 -6.06
N THR A 224 -3.27 26.40 -4.74
CA THR A 224 -3.73 27.43 -3.79
C THR A 224 -2.82 28.66 -3.70
N THR A 225 -1.55 28.53 -4.09
CA THR A 225 -0.59 29.66 -4.07
C THR A 225 -0.71 30.53 -5.31
N TYR A 226 -0.89 29.91 -6.49
CA TYR A 226 -0.84 30.62 -7.77
C TYR A 226 -2.21 30.87 -8.40
N PHE A 227 -3.27 30.18 -7.97
CA PHE A 227 -4.61 30.35 -8.53
C PHE A 227 -5.60 30.82 -7.47
N ASN A 228 -6.58 31.61 -7.90
CA ASN A 228 -7.68 32.06 -7.09
C ASN A 228 -8.99 31.56 -7.72
N PRO A 229 -9.90 30.92 -6.96
CA PRO A 229 -11.09 30.31 -7.51
C PRO A 229 -12.00 31.29 -8.27
N SER A 230 -12.06 32.55 -7.81
CA SER A 230 -12.97 33.55 -8.38
C SER A 230 -12.26 34.56 -9.30
N LYS A 231 -10.93 34.66 -9.24
CA LYS A 231 -10.15 35.64 -10.01
C LYS A 231 -9.23 34.94 -11.01
N ILE A 232 -9.59 35.06 -12.29
CA ILE A 232 -8.81 34.52 -13.40
C ILE A 232 -7.75 35.53 -13.82
N GLU A 233 -6.48 35.16 -13.72
CA GLU A 233 -5.39 35.91 -14.34
C GLU A 233 -5.33 35.66 -15.85
N SER A 234 -5.00 36.70 -16.62
CA SER A 234 -4.98 36.64 -18.08
C SER A 234 -4.00 35.56 -18.56
N GLY A 235 -4.53 34.54 -19.24
CA GLY A 235 -3.75 33.41 -19.76
C GLY A 235 -3.63 32.21 -18.81
N TYR A 236 -4.07 32.32 -17.56
CA TYR A 236 -3.95 31.26 -16.54
C TYR A 236 -5.32 30.73 -16.09
N SER A 237 -6.25 30.53 -17.02
CA SER A 237 -7.52 29.89 -16.70
C SER A 237 -7.36 28.38 -16.56
N LEU A 238 -7.85 27.83 -15.45
CA LEU A 238 -7.95 26.38 -15.21
C LEU A 238 -9.08 25.71 -16.00
N ALA A 239 -9.97 26.48 -16.63
CA ALA A 239 -11.18 25.93 -17.28
C ALA A 239 -10.85 24.86 -18.34
N ILE A 240 -11.52 23.71 -18.26
CA ILE A 240 -11.46 22.65 -19.27
C ILE A 240 -12.75 22.67 -20.10
N ARG A 241 -12.64 22.38 -21.41
CA ARG A 241 -13.80 22.30 -22.31
C ARG A 241 -13.77 20.98 -23.04
N SER A 242 -14.91 20.29 -23.05
CA SER A 242 -15.07 19.03 -23.77
C SER A 242 -14.69 19.19 -25.24
N GLY A 243 -13.93 18.23 -25.77
CA GLY A 243 -13.40 18.25 -27.15
C GLY A 243 -12.14 19.08 -27.36
N LYS A 244 -11.72 19.92 -26.40
CA LYS A 244 -10.44 20.65 -26.46
C LYS A 244 -9.35 19.85 -25.76
N GLY A 245 -8.27 19.49 -26.49
CA GLY A 245 -7.13 18.77 -25.91
C GLY A 245 -7.45 17.36 -25.40
N GLY A 246 -8.53 16.72 -25.89
CA GLY A 246 -8.95 15.38 -25.46
C GLY A 246 -9.77 15.34 -24.16
N ALA A 247 -10.10 16.49 -23.57
CA ALA A 247 -10.97 16.55 -22.40
C ALA A 247 -12.38 16.02 -22.73
N ARG A 248 -12.90 15.15 -21.86
CA ARG A 248 -14.28 14.63 -21.94
C ARG A 248 -15.27 15.41 -21.09
N LEU A 249 -14.78 16.27 -20.21
CA LEU A 249 -15.55 17.09 -19.28
C LEU A 249 -15.40 18.58 -19.62
N SER A 250 -16.36 19.39 -19.19
CA SER A 250 -16.31 20.85 -19.28
C SER A 250 -16.51 21.43 -17.89
N HIS A 251 -15.50 22.14 -17.37
CA HIS A 251 -15.57 22.88 -16.12
C HIS A 251 -15.12 24.32 -16.39
N ASP A 252 -15.79 25.28 -15.75
CA ASP A 252 -15.24 26.62 -15.66
C ASP A 252 -14.05 26.66 -14.68
N HIS A 253 -13.44 27.84 -14.52
CA HIS A 253 -12.23 27.99 -13.72
C HIS A 253 -12.47 27.58 -12.26
N GLU A 254 -13.55 28.08 -11.67
CA GLU A 254 -13.91 27.86 -10.28
C GLU A 254 -14.22 26.39 -10.01
N THR A 255 -15.04 25.78 -10.86
CA THR A 255 -15.38 24.36 -10.77
C THR A 255 -14.12 23.49 -10.91
N GLN A 256 -13.24 23.82 -11.86
CA GLN A 256 -12.01 23.06 -12.03
C GLN A 256 -11.04 23.24 -10.86
N PHE A 257 -11.00 24.42 -10.23
CA PHE A 257 -10.18 24.68 -9.05
C PHE A 257 -10.62 23.80 -7.87
N PHE A 258 -11.92 23.65 -7.63
CA PHE A 258 -12.44 22.79 -6.56
C PHE A 258 -12.44 21.29 -6.90
N TYR A 259 -12.47 20.95 -8.18
CA TYR A 259 -12.41 19.56 -8.63
C TYR A 259 -11.00 18.95 -8.56
N ALA A 260 -9.96 19.77 -8.75
CA ALA A 260 -8.55 19.35 -8.84
C ALA A 260 -7.92 19.06 -7.47
#